data_AF-A0A3G8ZKU1-F1
#
_entry.id   AF-A0A3G8ZKU1-F1
#
_cell.length_a   1.000
_cell.length_b   1.000
_cell.length_c   1.000
_cell.angle_alpha   90.00
_cell.angle_beta   90.00
_cell.angle_gamma   90.00
#
_symmetry.space_group_name_H-M   'P 1'
#
loop_
_entity.id
_entity.type
_entity.pdbx_description
1 polymer ?
#
loop_
_entity_poly.entity_id
_entity_poly.type
_entity_poly.pdbx_seq_one_letter_code
_entity_poly.pdbx_strand_id
1 'polypeptide(L)'
;MTHPVDDWLKQYMTPFLKNAGFKKQGRSYLRDMADGGEQRILVQKLNYPVLPEVEFRINLVSAPKIFLEVRKNRPFSSGLGLWWGPLVCPQEFRGWLNNDDWIFDASDAVMAASLGAHMEEKLKETYLPLLDQLADPALFEEELRRPVWQLPGKPHPAALGLTIRQQRQSDEVYPLLREAQSQHPQWSDWPDLWAYLESLDHPPHSAEAVPVPAVTDDEEEVGFSFTGSLVICKTDKSLGEIEALTSRDEGLEGTSSLPGGWQLGQYYGEDIEREIADVLVDLVAETGSPAMSGFVWDSECVLVSAYSEQAGLWRACLDREAGTRMLQEECDEDINDMYLPADQAAERAVKWAEEAGLEPIAQDLHDVFHADKGEGQADKLFFDLTFALGIQTRH
;
A
#
# COMPACT_ATOMS: atom_id res chain seq x y z
N MET A 1 -14.37 16.95 12.22
CA MET A 1 -15.53 16.17 11.76
C MET A 1 -15.06 14.75 11.54
N THR A 2 -15.87 13.74 11.85
CA THR A 2 -15.55 12.34 11.49
C THR A 2 -15.44 12.22 9.97
N HIS A 3 -14.50 11.41 9.49
CA HIS A 3 -14.33 11.20 8.07
C HIS A 3 -15.58 10.48 7.51
N PRO A 4 -16.08 10.81 6.32
CA PRO A 4 -17.30 10.19 5.80
C PRO A 4 -17.21 8.66 5.65
N VAL A 5 -16.01 8.12 5.33
CA VAL A 5 -15.74 6.65 5.42
C VAL A 5 -16.06 6.13 6.82
N ASP A 6 -15.57 6.77 7.86
CA ASP A 6 -15.66 6.25 9.22
C ASP A 6 -17.12 6.24 9.70
N ASP A 7 -17.91 7.23 9.31
CA ASP A 7 -19.35 7.28 9.56
C ASP A 7 -20.11 6.21 8.76
N TRP A 8 -19.77 6.01 7.49
CA TRP A 8 -20.33 4.95 6.65
C TRP A 8 -20.00 3.55 7.21
N LEU A 9 -18.74 3.29 7.55
CA LEU A 9 -18.31 2.04 8.18
C LEU A 9 -19.01 1.81 9.52
N LYS A 10 -19.23 2.86 10.31
CA LYS A 10 -19.94 2.76 11.59
C LYS A 10 -21.42 2.40 11.39
N GLN A 11 -22.03 2.93 10.34
CA GLN A 11 -23.45 2.72 10.05
C GLN A 11 -23.73 1.35 9.43
N TYR A 12 -22.95 0.93 8.42
CA TYR A 12 -23.28 -0.23 7.60
C TYR A 12 -22.40 -1.46 7.91
N MET A 13 -21.08 -1.27 8.06
CA MET A 13 -20.16 -2.41 8.17
C MET A 13 -19.97 -2.91 9.62
N THR A 14 -19.78 -1.98 10.55
CA THR A 14 -19.38 -2.26 11.93
C THR A 14 -20.40 -3.12 12.68
N PRO A 15 -21.72 -2.84 12.61
CA PRO A 15 -22.70 -3.68 13.31
C PRO A 15 -22.69 -5.12 12.78
N PHE A 16 -22.56 -5.28 11.47
CA PHE A 16 -22.55 -6.56 10.80
C PHE A 16 -21.32 -7.39 11.20
N LEU A 17 -20.12 -6.82 11.09
CA LEU A 17 -18.89 -7.52 11.44
C LEU A 17 -18.80 -7.84 12.94
N LYS A 18 -19.33 -6.97 13.81
CA LYS A 18 -19.44 -7.27 15.25
C LYS A 18 -20.31 -8.50 15.51
N ASN A 19 -21.45 -8.61 14.81
CA ASN A 19 -22.31 -9.80 14.92
C ASN A 19 -21.63 -11.07 14.41
N ALA A 20 -20.71 -10.95 13.46
CA ALA A 20 -19.88 -12.04 12.95
C ALA A 20 -18.65 -12.36 13.82
N GLY A 21 -18.49 -11.70 14.98
CA GLY A 21 -17.43 -11.95 15.95
C GLY A 21 -16.16 -11.11 15.76
N PHE A 22 -16.16 -10.13 14.86
CA PHE A 22 -15.02 -9.23 14.68
C PHE A 22 -15.02 -8.10 15.71
N LYS A 23 -13.83 -7.75 16.21
CA LYS A 23 -13.54 -6.58 17.04
C LYS A 23 -12.96 -5.48 16.15
N LYS A 24 -13.42 -4.24 16.31
CA LYS A 24 -12.87 -3.09 15.56
C LYS A 24 -11.60 -2.58 16.22
N GLN A 25 -10.54 -2.36 15.45
CA GLN A 25 -9.29 -1.72 15.85
C GLN A 25 -8.90 -0.71 14.76
N GLY A 26 -9.14 0.58 14.99
CA GLY A 26 -8.98 1.61 13.96
C GLY A 26 -9.87 1.34 12.74
N ARG A 27 -9.26 1.22 11.55
CA ARG A 27 -9.92 0.83 10.28
C ARG A 27 -9.78 -0.66 9.95
N SER A 28 -9.31 -1.45 10.91
CA SER A 28 -9.25 -2.90 10.82
C SER A 28 -10.34 -3.55 11.67
N TYR A 29 -10.76 -4.73 11.25
CA TYR A 29 -11.68 -5.60 11.98
C TYR A 29 -11.02 -6.95 12.15
N LEU A 30 -10.88 -7.41 13.38
CA LEU A 30 -10.09 -8.58 13.76
C LEU A 30 -10.98 -9.64 14.38
N ARG A 31 -10.82 -10.89 13.96
CA ARG A 31 -11.51 -12.03 14.55
C ARG A 31 -10.47 -13.08 14.93
N ASP A 32 -10.37 -13.35 16.22
CA ASP A 32 -9.56 -14.43 16.78
C ASP A 32 -10.17 -15.78 16.35
N MET A 33 -9.35 -16.67 15.79
CA MET A 33 -9.75 -18.03 15.43
C MET A 33 -9.51 -19.00 16.61
N ALA A 34 -10.24 -20.12 16.63
CA ALA A 34 -10.16 -21.09 17.73
C ALA A 34 -8.77 -21.75 17.85
N ASP A 35 -8.01 -21.83 16.76
CA ASP A 35 -6.64 -22.37 16.71
C ASP A 35 -5.57 -21.33 17.12
N GLY A 36 -5.98 -20.10 17.45
CA GLY A 36 -5.11 -18.97 17.74
C GLY A 36 -4.60 -18.24 16.50
N GLY A 37 -5.17 -18.50 15.31
CA GLY A 37 -4.99 -17.65 14.14
C GLY A 37 -5.87 -16.40 14.19
N GLU A 38 -5.77 -15.59 13.15
CA GLU A 38 -6.47 -14.32 13.02
C GLU A 38 -7.10 -14.19 11.64
N GLN A 39 -8.28 -13.57 11.59
CA GLN A 39 -8.83 -13.02 10.37
C GLN A 39 -8.97 -11.52 10.50
N ARG A 40 -8.65 -10.84 9.40
CA ARG A 40 -8.64 -9.38 9.35
C ARG A 40 -9.41 -8.90 8.12
N ILE A 41 -10.28 -7.93 8.34
CA ILE A 41 -10.85 -7.11 7.28
C ILE A 41 -10.25 -5.73 7.45
N LEU A 42 -9.45 -5.32 6.48
CA LEU A 42 -8.77 -4.04 6.47
C LEU A 42 -9.47 -3.09 5.52
N VAL A 43 -9.86 -1.92 6.01
CA VAL A 43 -10.33 -0.82 5.16
C VAL A 43 -9.18 0.14 4.96
N GLN A 44 -8.55 0.08 3.79
CA GLN A 44 -7.55 1.05 3.37
C GLN A 44 -8.29 2.25 2.79
N LYS A 45 -8.10 3.42 3.40
CA LYS A 45 -8.50 4.67 2.78
C LYS A 45 -7.49 4.98 1.68
N LEU A 46 -7.98 5.30 0.49
CA LEU A 46 -7.13 5.86 -0.57
C LEU A 46 -7.28 7.38 -0.45
N ASN A 47 -6.24 8.02 0.09
CA ASN A 47 -6.21 9.46 0.33
C ASN A 47 -5.99 10.19 -1.01
N TYR A 48 -7.07 10.49 -1.73
CA TYR A 48 -7.01 11.50 -2.78
C TYR A 48 -7.60 12.82 -2.24
N PRO A 49 -6.77 13.84 -1.97
CA PRO A 49 -7.22 15.10 -1.34
C PRO A 49 -8.15 15.95 -2.22
N VAL A 50 -8.52 15.49 -3.41
CA VAL A 50 -9.13 16.30 -4.48
C VAL A 50 -10.53 15.84 -4.90
N LEU A 51 -10.96 14.66 -4.46
CA LEU A 51 -12.27 14.14 -4.85
C LEU A 51 -13.29 14.39 -3.74
N PRO A 52 -14.52 14.88 -4.05
CA PRO A 52 -15.63 14.85 -3.12
C PRO A 52 -16.05 13.40 -2.79
N GLU A 53 -15.61 12.46 -3.63
CA GLU A 53 -15.83 11.04 -3.53
C GLU A 53 -14.88 10.41 -2.52
N VAL A 54 -15.43 9.53 -1.71
CA VAL A 54 -14.70 8.67 -0.80
C VAL A 54 -14.19 7.46 -1.57
N GLU A 55 -12.89 7.24 -1.49
CA GLU A 55 -12.25 6.06 -2.04
C GLU A 55 -11.60 5.19 -0.96
N PHE A 56 -11.85 3.90 -1.05
CA PHE A 56 -11.30 2.92 -0.13
C PHE A 56 -11.23 1.54 -0.77
N ARG A 57 -10.29 0.73 -0.27
CA ARG A 57 -10.16 -0.69 -0.60
C ARG A 57 -10.47 -1.51 0.64
N ILE A 58 -11.22 -2.59 0.46
CA ILE A 58 -11.42 -3.58 1.52
C ILE A 58 -10.57 -4.81 1.17
N ASN A 59 -9.59 -5.08 2.01
CA ASN A 59 -8.78 -6.29 1.92
C ASN A 59 -9.26 -7.29 2.96
N LEU A 60 -9.44 -8.53 2.53
CA LEU A 60 -9.72 -9.64 3.42
C LEU A 60 -8.46 -10.47 3.57
N VAL A 61 -8.09 -10.78 4.80
CA VAL A 61 -6.88 -11.50 5.15
C VAL A 61 -7.26 -12.62 6.12
N SER A 62 -6.84 -13.85 5.80
CA SER A 62 -6.90 -14.98 6.74
C SER A 62 -5.49 -15.46 7.02
N ALA A 63 -5.11 -15.48 8.30
CA ALA A 63 -3.78 -15.86 8.76
C ALA A 63 -3.88 -16.88 9.90
N PRO A 64 -3.66 -18.19 9.66
CA PRO A 64 -3.64 -19.15 10.74
C PRO A 64 -2.47 -18.90 11.67
N LYS A 65 -2.57 -19.43 12.90
CA LYS A 65 -1.58 -19.22 13.97
C LYS A 65 -0.15 -19.44 13.53
N ILE A 66 0.10 -20.50 12.78
CA ILE A 66 1.45 -20.86 12.32
C ILE A 66 2.07 -19.78 11.44
N PHE A 67 1.26 -19.14 10.60
CA PHE A 67 1.70 -18.06 9.75
C PHE A 67 2.08 -16.84 10.60
N LEU A 68 1.24 -16.51 11.59
CA LEU A 68 1.53 -15.44 12.54
C LEU A 68 2.83 -15.72 13.32
N GLU A 69 3.08 -16.97 13.71
CA GLU A 69 4.31 -17.36 14.42
C GLU A 69 5.58 -17.24 13.58
N VAL A 70 5.55 -17.68 12.32
CA VAL A 70 6.65 -17.48 11.36
C VAL A 70 6.94 -15.99 11.17
N ARG A 71 5.92 -15.14 11.31
CA ARG A 71 5.99 -13.70 11.07
C ARG A 71 6.10 -12.83 12.31
N LYS A 72 6.25 -13.39 13.51
CA LYS A 72 6.27 -12.64 14.79
C LYS A 72 7.25 -11.47 14.85
N ASN A 73 8.30 -11.50 14.02
CA ASN A 73 9.33 -10.46 13.99
C ASN A 73 9.11 -9.39 12.91
N ARG A 74 7.99 -9.41 12.18
CA ARG A 74 7.65 -8.36 11.21
C ARG A 74 6.32 -7.71 11.59
N PRO A 75 6.20 -6.37 11.47
CA PRO A 75 4.90 -5.72 11.59
C PRO A 75 3.97 -6.30 10.51
N PHE A 76 2.80 -6.75 10.92
CA PHE A 76 1.83 -7.39 10.04
C PHE A 76 1.19 -6.32 9.14
N SER A 77 1.81 -6.06 8.00
CA SER A 77 1.32 -5.10 7.00
C SER A 77 0.14 -5.66 6.21
N SER A 78 -0.58 -4.76 5.56
CA SER A 78 -1.71 -5.07 4.67
C SER A 78 -1.24 -5.90 3.48
N GLY A 79 -1.50 -7.21 3.50
CA GLY A 79 -1.15 -8.13 2.40
C GLY A 79 -0.49 -9.44 2.85
N LEU A 80 -0.13 -9.57 4.12
CA LEU A 80 0.60 -10.74 4.62
C LEU A 80 -0.35 -11.79 5.24
N GLY A 81 -1.29 -12.34 4.48
CA GLY A 81 -2.07 -13.53 4.87
C GLY A 81 -1.65 -14.78 4.12
N LEU A 82 -2.04 -15.98 4.59
CA LEU A 82 -2.01 -17.18 3.73
C LEU A 82 -3.03 -17.08 2.61
N TRP A 83 -4.11 -16.34 2.86
CA TRP A 83 -5.05 -15.92 1.85
C TRP A 83 -5.24 -14.42 1.98
N TRP A 84 -5.10 -13.74 0.85
CA TRP A 84 -5.40 -12.33 0.69
C TRP A 84 -6.20 -12.16 -0.59
N GLY A 85 -7.31 -11.45 -0.49
CA GLY A 85 -8.15 -11.12 -1.64
C GLY A 85 -8.85 -9.78 -1.43
N PRO A 86 -8.88 -8.91 -2.43
CA PRO A 86 -9.69 -7.71 -2.37
C PRO A 86 -11.19 -8.06 -2.42
N LEU A 87 -12.00 -7.25 -1.75
CA LEU A 87 -13.45 -7.25 -1.93
C LEU A 87 -13.76 -6.58 -3.27
N VAL A 88 -14.21 -7.34 -4.26
CA VAL A 88 -14.44 -6.79 -5.61
C VAL A 88 -15.59 -5.78 -5.58
N CYS A 89 -15.33 -4.55 -6.03
CA CYS A 89 -16.34 -3.51 -6.13
C CYS A 89 -17.36 -3.84 -7.24
N PRO A 90 -18.69 -3.71 -7.00
CA PRO A 90 -19.68 -3.86 -8.05
C PRO A 90 -19.47 -2.82 -9.15
N GLN A 91 -19.68 -3.21 -10.41
CA GLN A 91 -19.29 -2.40 -11.57
C GLN A 91 -19.96 -1.01 -11.59
N GLU A 92 -21.18 -0.91 -11.07
CA GLU A 92 -21.94 0.33 -10.92
C GLU A 92 -21.39 1.31 -9.87
N PHE A 93 -20.49 0.85 -9.00
CA PHE A 93 -19.78 1.66 -8.00
C PHE A 93 -18.27 1.74 -8.28
N ARG A 94 -17.81 1.18 -9.40
CA ARG A 94 -16.42 1.34 -9.85
C ARG A 94 -16.24 2.74 -10.41
N GLY A 95 -15.27 3.46 -9.88
CA GLY A 95 -14.74 4.65 -10.54
C GLY A 95 -13.73 4.31 -11.62
N TRP A 96 -12.92 5.29 -11.99
CA TRP A 96 -11.94 5.18 -13.08
C TRP A 96 -10.65 4.44 -12.67
N LEU A 97 -10.55 4.07 -11.39
CA LEU A 97 -9.38 3.45 -10.76
C LEU A 97 -9.45 1.92 -10.81
N ASN A 98 -8.48 1.24 -10.19
CA ASN A 98 -8.28 -0.20 -10.27
C ASN A 98 -9.58 -1.00 -10.01
N ASN A 99 -9.70 -2.18 -10.61
CA ASN A 99 -10.93 -3.01 -10.63
C ASN A 99 -11.49 -3.40 -9.26
N ASP A 100 -10.73 -3.18 -8.19
CA ASP A 100 -11.00 -3.60 -6.82
C ASP A 100 -11.32 -2.44 -5.85
N ASP A 101 -11.19 -1.18 -6.29
CA ASP A 101 -11.38 -0.02 -5.43
C ASP A 101 -12.86 0.43 -5.39
N TRP A 102 -13.32 0.81 -4.18
CA TRP A 102 -14.69 1.25 -3.93
C TRP A 102 -14.75 2.77 -3.88
N ILE A 103 -15.56 3.37 -4.76
CA ILE A 103 -15.67 4.83 -4.90
C ILE A 103 -17.15 5.24 -4.77
N PHE A 104 -17.43 6.23 -3.91
CA PHE A 104 -18.78 6.80 -3.79
C PHE A 104 -18.79 8.22 -3.25
N ASP A 105 -19.80 9.00 -3.62
CA ASP A 105 -20.08 10.28 -3.00
C ASP A 105 -20.72 10.07 -1.62
N ALA A 106 -19.96 10.36 -0.56
CA ALA A 106 -20.44 10.18 0.80
C ALA A 106 -21.46 11.25 1.23
N SER A 107 -21.63 12.33 0.45
CA SER A 107 -22.69 13.31 0.65
C SER A 107 -24.04 12.86 0.09
N ASP A 108 -24.05 11.91 -0.85
CA ASP A 108 -25.26 11.28 -1.36
C ASP A 108 -25.70 10.12 -0.46
N ALA A 109 -26.66 10.41 0.43
CA ALA A 109 -27.18 9.43 1.38
C ALA A 109 -27.85 8.20 0.71
N VAL A 110 -28.39 8.34 -0.51
CA VAL A 110 -29.02 7.24 -1.24
C VAL A 110 -27.95 6.32 -1.82
N MET A 111 -26.91 6.89 -2.43
CA MET A 111 -25.76 6.14 -2.93
C MET A 111 -25.04 5.41 -1.79
N ALA A 112 -24.74 6.13 -0.70
CA ALA A 112 -24.10 5.58 0.48
C ALA A 112 -24.88 4.38 1.07
N ALA A 113 -26.22 4.49 1.13
CA ALA A 113 -27.09 3.40 1.58
C ALA A 113 -27.11 2.20 0.62
N SER A 114 -27.17 2.45 -0.69
CA SER A 114 -27.17 1.41 -1.73
C SER A 114 -25.85 0.62 -1.72
N LEU A 115 -24.72 1.33 -1.61
CA LEU A 115 -23.40 0.73 -1.47
C LEU A 115 -23.28 -0.10 -0.19
N GLY A 116 -23.79 0.45 0.93
CA GLY A 116 -23.82 -0.24 2.22
C GLY A 116 -24.58 -1.57 2.14
N ALA A 117 -25.74 -1.57 1.48
CA ALA A 117 -26.54 -2.77 1.28
C ALA A 117 -25.84 -3.82 0.41
N HIS A 118 -25.23 -3.40 -0.71
CA HIS A 118 -24.46 -4.31 -1.59
C HIS A 118 -23.27 -4.94 -0.87
N MET A 119 -22.53 -4.13 -0.10
CA MET A 119 -21.44 -4.64 0.71
C MET A 119 -21.93 -5.63 1.76
N GLU A 120 -23.02 -5.32 2.47
CA GLU A 120 -23.61 -6.23 3.46
C GLU A 120 -23.96 -7.57 2.83
N GLU A 121 -24.64 -7.56 1.67
CA GLU A 121 -24.98 -8.75 0.90
C GLU A 121 -23.73 -9.55 0.52
N LYS A 122 -22.70 -8.90 -0.05
CA LYS A 122 -21.46 -9.58 -0.43
C LYS A 122 -20.73 -10.17 0.77
N LEU A 123 -20.58 -9.41 1.85
CA LEU A 123 -19.96 -9.91 3.08
C LEU A 123 -20.72 -11.11 3.62
N LYS A 124 -22.06 -11.06 3.64
CA LYS A 124 -22.90 -12.12 4.18
C LYS A 124 -22.94 -13.38 3.33
N GLU A 125 -23.10 -13.23 2.02
CA GLU A 125 -23.37 -14.36 1.12
C GLU A 125 -22.10 -14.99 0.57
N THR A 126 -21.00 -14.24 0.48
CA THR A 126 -19.76 -14.69 -0.16
C THR A 126 -18.61 -14.73 0.85
N TYR A 127 -18.27 -13.60 1.43
CA TYR A 127 -16.96 -13.46 2.08
C TYR A 127 -16.91 -13.99 3.51
N LEU A 128 -17.93 -13.80 4.35
CA LEU A 128 -17.96 -14.42 5.67
C LEU A 128 -18.02 -15.95 5.58
N PRO A 129 -18.87 -16.56 4.73
CA PRO A 129 -18.82 -18.00 4.52
C PRO A 129 -17.46 -18.48 4.00
N LEU A 130 -16.84 -17.73 3.09
CA LEU A 130 -15.48 -18.05 2.61
C LEU A 130 -14.46 -17.94 3.74
N LEU A 131 -14.50 -16.89 4.56
CA LEU A 131 -13.61 -16.75 5.72
C LEU A 131 -13.86 -17.85 6.74
N ASP A 132 -15.10 -18.24 7.02
CA ASP A 132 -15.43 -19.35 7.91
C ASP A 132 -14.88 -20.68 7.35
N GLN A 133 -14.98 -20.90 6.04
CA GLN A 133 -14.34 -22.04 5.38
C GLN A 133 -12.81 -21.96 5.45
N LEU A 134 -12.22 -20.77 5.26
CA LEU A 134 -10.79 -20.49 5.45
C LEU A 134 -10.38 -20.45 6.95
N ALA A 135 -11.30 -20.73 7.88
CA ALA A 135 -10.99 -21.03 9.26
C ALA A 135 -11.10 -22.54 9.55
N ASP A 136 -11.68 -23.31 8.63
CA ASP A 136 -11.74 -24.77 8.72
C ASP A 136 -10.40 -25.37 8.26
N PRO A 137 -9.64 -26.03 9.16
CA PRO A 137 -8.41 -26.70 8.79
C PRO A 137 -8.60 -27.73 7.66
N ALA A 138 -9.79 -28.36 7.58
CA ALA A 138 -10.10 -29.38 6.58
C ALA A 138 -10.24 -28.81 5.15
N LEU A 139 -10.69 -27.55 5.00
CA LEU A 139 -10.75 -26.90 3.69
C LEU A 139 -9.34 -26.75 3.13
N PHE A 140 -8.40 -26.25 3.94
CA PHE A 140 -7.01 -26.15 3.51
C PHE A 140 -6.47 -27.53 3.15
N GLU A 141 -6.81 -28.60 3.86
CA GLU A 141 -6.39 -29.96 3.47
C GLU A 141 -6.93 -30.41 2.11
N GLU A 142 -8.18 -30.10 1.79
CA GLU A 142 -8.77 -30.46 0.49
C GLU A 142 -8.14 -29.63 -0.64
N GLU A 143 -8.02 -28.32 -0.45
CA GLU A 143 -7.43 -27.41 -1.43
C GLU A 143 -5.92 -27.70 -1.63
N LEU A 144 -5.21 -28.12 -0.58
CA LEU A 144 -3.81 -28.58 -0.65
C LEU A 144 -3.63 -29.87 -1.47
N ARG A 145 -4.68 -30.72 -1.57
CA ARG A 145 -4.66 -31.94 -2.40
C ARG A 145 -5.01 -31.66 -3.86
N ARG A 146 -5.52 -30.47 -4.18
CA ARG A 146 -5.78 -30.06 -5.56
C ARG A 146 -4.44 -29.69 -6.22
N PRO A 147 -4.28 -29.93 -7.53
CA PRO A 147 -3.12 -29.44 -8.27
C PRO A 147 -2.98 -27.93 -8.02
N VAL A 148 -1.75 -27.47 -7.74
CA VAL A 148 -1.29 -26.19 -7.15
C VAL A 148 -1.79 -24.89 -7.85
N TRP A 149 -2.72 -24.98 -8.79
CA TRP A 149 -2.98 -23.96 -9.81
C TRP A 149 -4.37 -23.30 -9.74
N GLN A 150 -5.17 -23.48 -8.68
CA GLN A 150 -6.60 -23.05 -8.69
C GLN A 150 -7.06 -22.06 -7.60
N LEU A 151 -6.18 -21.48 -6.78
CA LEU A 151 -6.60 -20.38 -5.89
C LEU A 151 -6.53 -19.01 -6.61
N PRO A 152 -7.63 -18.21 -6.60
CA PRO A 152 -7.57 -16.79 -6.94
C PRO A 152 -6.84 -15.98 -5.83
N GLY A 153 -5.88 -15.11 -6.19
CA GLY A 153 -5.22 -14.11 -5.29
C GLY A 153 -3.94 -14.56 -4.56
N LYS A 154 -2.80 -14.71 -5.27
CA LYS A 154 -1.51 -15.29 -4.80
C LYS A 154 -0.75 -14.41 -3.75
N PRO A 155 0.23 -14.93 -2.94
CA PRO A 155 1.05 -16.13 -3.13
C PRO A 155 1.03 -17.20 -2.03
N HIS A 156 1.55 -18.36 -2.44
CA HIS A 156 1.63 -19.62 -1.72
C HIS A 156 2.83 -20.38 -2.30
N PRO A 157 3.92 -20.59 -1.56
CA PRO A 157 4.87 -21.66 -1.95
C PRO A 157 4.78 -22.86 -1.04
N ALA A 158 3.90 -23.80 -1.45
CA ALA A 158 3.23 -24.84 -0.65
C ALA A 158 2.60 -24.22 0.62
N ALA A 159 1.28 -24.14 0.80
CA ALA A 159 0.62 -23.27 1.80
C ALA A 159 1.29 -23.43 3.16
N LEU A 160 2.07 -22.40 3.53
CA LEU A 160 3.38 -22.48 4.19
C LEU A 160 3.78 -23.91 4.59
N GLY A 161 4.51 -24.60 3.71
CA GLY A 161 4.25 -25.98 3.28
C GLY A 161 3.97 -27.01 4.35
N LEU A 162 2.71 -27.45 4.38
CA LEU A 162 2.07 -28.00 5.56
C LEU A 162 1.94 -26.87 6.55
N THR A 163 0.75 -26.41 6.87
CA THR A 163 0.44 -25.89 8.21
C THR A 163 1.17 -26.77 9.21
N ILE A 164 2.37 -26.33 9.62
CA ILE A 164 3.54 -27.19 9.89
C ILE A 164 3.07 -28.45 10.55
N ARG A 165 2.89 -29.43 9.66
CA ARG A 165 2.02 -30.59 9.76
C ARG A 165 1.72 -30.91 11.21
N GLN A 166 0.53 -30.56 11.72
CA GLN A 166 -0.09 -31.23 12.86
C GLN A 166 0.68 -32.50 13.32
N GLN A 167 1.55 -32.56 14.31
CA GLN A 167 2.70 -31.78 14.74
C GLN A 167 3.68 -32.91 15.06
N ARG A 168 4.61 -33.25 14.13
CA ARG A 168 5.49 -34.46 14.17
C ARG A 168 4.72 -35.79 14.36
N GLN A 169 4.43 -36.57 13.32
CA GLN A 169 5.39 -37.61 12.88
C GLN A 169 5.29 -37.88 11.36
N SER A 170 6.17 -37.32 10.52
CA SER A 170 6.80 -38.02 9.36
C SER A 170 7.75 -37.11 8.56
N ASP A 171 8.76 -37.75 7.94
CA ASP A 171 9.95 -37.17 7.29
C ASP A 171 9.71 -36.49 5.91
N GLU A 172 8.45 -36.38 5.47
CA GLU A 172 8.12 -35.95 4.09
C GLU A 172 7.96 -34.43 3.90
N VAL A 173 8.11 -33.64 4.98
CA VAL A 173 7.89 -32.18 4.96
C VAL A 173 8.98 -31.42 4.20
N TYR A 174 10.24 -31.70 4.53
CA TYR A 174 11.39 -30.99 3.97
C TYR A 174 11.53 -31.17 2.45
N PRO A 175 11.33 -32.37 1.86
CA PRO A 175 11.37 -32.54 0.41
C PRO A 175 10.34 -31.68 -0.35
N LEU A 176 9.09 -31.62 0.12
CA LEU A 176 8.04 -30.83 -0.53
C LEU A 176 8.32 -29.32 -0.48
N LEU A 177 8.81 -28.84 0.66
CA LEU A 177 9.23 -27.44 0.80
C LEU A 177 10.42 -27.09 -0.11
N ARG A 178 11.39 -27.99 -0.24
CA ARG A 178 12.53 -27.81 -1.15
C ARG A 178 12.10 -27.82 -2.62
N GLU A 179 11.16 -28.68 -2.98
CA GLU A 179 10.57 -28.69 -4.32
C GLU A 179 9.83 -27.37 -4.61
N ALA A 180 8.97 -26.91 -3.69
CA ALA A 180 8.29 -25.63 -3.81
C ALA A 180 9.27 -24.45 -3.91
N GLN A 181 10.37 -24.45 -3.14
CA GLN A 181 11.43 -23.45 -3.24
C GLN A 181 12.11 -23.45 -4.60
N SER A 182 12.37 -24.63 -5.16
CA SER A 182 12.97 -24.74 -6.49
C SER A 182 12.05 -24.20 -7.60
N GLN A 183 10.74 -24.34 -7.43
CA GLN A 183 9.72 -23.86 -8.36
C GLN A 183 9.42 -22.37 -8.20
N HIS A 184 9.64 -21.82 -7.00
CA HIS A 184 9.35 -20.43 -6.65
C HIS A 184 10.53 -19.76 -5.92
N PRO A 185 11.72 -19.67 -6.54
CA PRO A 185 12.91 -19.13 -5.89
C PRO A 185 12.78 -17.64 -5.54
N GLN A 186 11.88 -16.92 -6.21
CA GLN A 186 11.64 -15.49 -6.02
C GLN A 186 10.84 -15.13 -4.77
N TRP A 187 10.28 -16.11 -4.05
CA TRP A 187 9.53 -15.81 -2.84
C TRP A 187 10.48 -15.39 -1.71
N SER A 188 10.39 -14.12 -1.31
CA SER A 188 11.29 -13.49 -0.34
C SER A 188 11.24 -14.08 1.07
N ASP A 189 10.23 -14.90 1.37
CA ASP A 189 9.97 -15.41 2.73
C ASP A 189 10.59 -16.78 3.01
N TRP A 190 11.28 -17.39 2.02
CA TRP A 190 11.99 -18.66 2.24
C TRP A 190 12.94 -18.64 3.45
N PRO A 191 13.75 -17.59 3.69
CA PRO A 191 14.66 -17.56 4.84
C PRO A 191 13.94 -17.64 6.19
N ASP A 192 12.84 -16.89 6.35
CA ASP A 192 12.07 -16.83 7.60
C ASP A 192 11.39 -18.18 7.90
N LEU A 193 10.86 -18.83 6.85
CA LEU A 193 10.25 -20.15 6.98
C LEU A 193 11.27 -21.21 7.42
N TRP A 194 12.48 -21.20 6.84
CA TRP A 194 13.53 -22.14 7.23
C TRP A 194 14.05 -21.89 8.65
N ALA A 195 14.25 -20.62 9.03
CA ALA A 195 14.66 -20.26 10.38
C ALA A 195 13.63 -20.71 11.43
N TYR A 196 12.33 -20.56 11.15
CA TYR A 196 11.27 -21.06 12.03
C TYR A 196 11.32 -22.59 12.15
N LEU A 197 11.43 -23.33 11.05
CA LEU A 197 11.51 -24.79 11.08
C LEU A 197 12.72 -25.32 11.86
N GLU A 198 13.89 -24.70 11.70
CA GLU A 198 15.10 -25.05 12.45
C GLU A 198 14.93 -24.81 13.96
N SER A 199 14.20 -23.75 14.34
CA SER A 199 13.90 -23.45 15.76
C SER A 199 13.05 -24.53 16.43
N LEU A 200 12.23 -25.26 15.66
CA LEU A 200 11.38 -26.34 16.17
C LEU A 200 12.16 -27.62 16.48
N ASP A 201 13.28 -27.88 15.78
CA ASP A 201 14.10 -29.08 15.97
C ASP A 201 15.07 -28.98 17.15
N HIS A 202 15.31 -27.76 17.64
CA HIS A 202 16.17 -27.48 18.77
C HIS A 202 15.40 -26.72 19.86
N PRO A 203 14.55 -27.40 20.66
CA PRO A 203 13.83 -26.72 21.73
C PRO A 203 14.85 -26.06 22.66
N PRO A 204 14.65 -24.77 23.02
CA PRO A 204 15.62 -24.06 23.82
C PRO A 204 15.83 -24.79 25.15
N HIS A 205 17.10 -25.01 25.51
CA HIS A 205 17.47 -25.43 26.87
C HIS A 205 16.97 -24.36 27.84
N SER A 206 15.80 -24.58 28.46
CA SER A 206 15.28 -23.80 29.59
C SER A 206 15.61 -22.30 29.51
N ALA A 207 15.01 -21.61 28.53
CA ALA A 207 15.03 -20.15 28.52
C ALA A 207 14.20 -19.64 29.70
N GLU A 208 14.84 -18.94 30.63
CA GLU A 208 14.14 -18.13 31.63
C GLU A 208 13.18 -17.17 30.91
N ALA A 209 11.98 -17.01 31.48
CA ALA A 209 10.92 -16.21 30.89
C ALA A 209 11.41 -14.77 30.63
N VAL A 210 11.48 -14.40 29.35
CA VAL A 210 11.61 -13.00 28.95
C VAL A 210 10.36 -12.28 29.46
N PRO A 211 10.48 -11.22 30.28
CA PRO A 211 9.33 -10.52 30.79
C PRO A 211 8.55 -9.90 29.63
N VAL A 212 7.27 -10.29 29.52
CA VAL A 212 6.30 -9.64 28.63
C VAL A 212 6.24 -8.17 29.04
N PRO A 213 6.51 -7.21 28.14
CA PRO A 213 6.34 -5.80 28.48
C PRO A 213 4.89 -5.58 28.88
N ALA A 214 4.69 -4.83 29.97
CA ALA A 214 3.36 -4.46 30.40
C ALA A 214 2.66 -3.74 29.24
N VAL A 215 1.48 -4.26 28.87
CA VAL A 215 0.57 -3.60 27.93
C VAL A 215 0.26 -2.23 28.51
N THR A 216 0.85 -1.19 27.93
CA THR A 216 0.42 0.19 28.13
C THR A 216 -0.75 0.42 27.17
N ASP A 217 -1.89 0.86 27.69
CA ASP A 217 -3.07 1.29 26.93
C ASP A 217 -2.80 2.64 26.20
N ASP A 218 -1.62 2.78 25.60
CA ASP A 218 -1.36 3.85 24.65
C ASP A 218 -1.77 3.30 23.29
N GLU A 219 -2.96 3.71 22.84
CA GLU A 219 -3.43 3.54 21.47
C GLU A 219 -2.46 4.27 20.53
N GLU A 220 -1.31 3.66 20.22
CA GLU A 220 -0.53 4.03 19.05
C GLU A 220 -1.44 3.79 17.84
N GLU A 221 -1.92 4.88 17.24
CA GLU A 221 -2.41 4.84 15.87
C GLU A 221 -1.28 4.26 15.02
N VAL A 222 -1.37 2.97 14.69
CA VAL A 222 -0.52 2.37 13.66
C VAL A 222 -0.90 3.04 12.35
N GLY A 223 -0.28 4.19 12.09
CA GLY A 223 -0.33 4.88 10.82
C GLY A 223 0.23 3.94 9.76
N PHE A 224 -0.58 3.64 8.74
CA PHE A 224 -0.08 2.88 7.60
C PHE A 224 0.89 3.79 6.84
N SER A 225 2.17 3.44 6.81
CA SER A 225 3.18 4.09 5.97
C SER A 225 3.05 3.61 4.52
N PHE A 226 3.31 4.52 3.58
CA PHE A 226 3.37 4.26 2.15
C PHE A 226 4.79 4.48 1.65
N THR A 227 5.31 3.49 0.90
CA THR A 227 6.57 3.59 0.17
C THR A 227 6.32 3.29 -1.30
N GLY A 228 6.62 4.26 -2.15
CA GLY A 228 6.32 4.18 -3.58
C GLY A 228 6.46 5.51 -4.31
N SER A 229 6.45 5.44 -5.65
CA SER A 229 6.58 6.61 -6.51
C SER A 229 5.24 7.05 -7.07
N LEU A 230 4.98 8.34 -6.96
CA LEU A 230 3.92 9.05 -7.66
C LEU A 230 4.55 9.76 -8.86
N VAL A 231 4.01 9.57 -10.06
CA VAL A 231 4.53 10.18 -11.30
C VAL A 231 3.44 10.99 -11.96
N ILE A 232 3.72 12.25 -12.30
CA ILE A 232 2.78 13.14 -12.99
C ILE A 232 3.33 13.58 -14.33
N CYS A 233 2.47 13.55 -15.35
CA CYS A 233 2.74 14.16 -16.64
C CYS A 233 1.44 14.58 -17.31
N LYS A 234 1.56 15.44 -18.33
CA LYS A 234 0.44 15.84 -19.16
C LYS A 234 0.44 15.04 -20.45
N THR A 235 -0.67 14.37 -20.75
CA THR A 235 -0.79 13.55 -21.96
C THR A 235 -2.26 13.27 -22.29
N ASP A 236 -2.55 13.17 -23.58
CA ASP A 236 -3.86 12.78 -24.11
C ASP A 236 -4.05 11.25 -24.16
N LYS A 237 -2.97 10.46 -24.02
CA LYS A 237 -3.00 8.99 -23.95
C LYS A 237 -3.16 8.52 -22.50
N SER A 238 -3.69 7.31 -22.29
CA SER A 238 -3.66 6.71 -20.95
C SER A 238 -2.21 6.42 -20.54
N LEU A 239 -1.86 6.61 -19.25
CA LEU A 239 -0.51 6.28 -18.76
C LEU A 239 -0.12 4.81 -19.00
N GLY A 240 -1.09 3.89 -19.02
CA GLY A 240 -0.87 2.48 -19.36
C GLY A 240 -0.56 2.21 -20.84
N GLU A 241 -0.54 3.25 -21.68
CA GLU A 241 -0.15 3.18 -23.10
C GLU A 241 1.18 3.89 -23.37
N ILE A 242 1.81 4.44 -22.33
CA ILE A 242 3.08 5.17 -22.41
C ILE A 242 4.22 4.18 -22.22
N GLU A 243 5.09 4.06 -23.22
CA GLU A 243 6.19 3.08 -23.22
C GLU A 243 7.20 3.40 -22.11
N ALA A 244 7.49 4.69 -21.88
CA ALA A 244 8.40 5.14 -20.82
C ALA A 244 8.01 4.62 -19.41
N LEU A 245 6.71 4.41 -19.18
CA LEU A 245 6.14 3.94 -17.90
C LEU A 245 5.92 2.42 -17.87
N THR A 246 5.51 1.84 -18.99
CA THR A 246 5.07 0.43 -19.07
C THR A 246 6.18 -0.56 -19.43
N SER A 247 7.31 -0.08 -19.94
CA SER A 247 8.48 -0.91 -20.23
C SER A 247 9.32 -1.27 -19.00
N ARG A 248 8.96 -0.74 -17.82
CA ARG A 248 9.64 -0.96 -16.55
C ARG A 248 9.13 -2.21 -15.86
N ASP A 249 10.02 -2.92 -15.17
CA ASP A 249 9.72 -4.23 -14.57
C ASP A 249 8.71 -4.13 -13.41
N GLU A 250 8.67 -2.99 -12.72
CA GLU A 250 7.80 -2.75 -11.55
C GLU A 250 6.32 -2.67 -11.92
N GLY A 251 5.99 -2.32 -13.17
CA GLY A 251 4.63 -2.18 -13.66
C GLY A 251 3.88 -0.98 -13.05
N LEU A 252 3.06 -0.31 -13.86
CA LEU A 252 2.20 0.77 -13.40
C LEU A 252 1.00 0.21 -12.63
N GLU A 253 0.89 0.51 -11.35
CA GLU A 253 -0.07 -0.12 -10.42
C GLU A 253 -1.37 0.68 -10.26
N GLY A 254 -1.33 1.99 -10.53
CA GLY A 254 -2.48 2.86 -10.45
C GLY A 254 -2.36 4.08 -11.37
N THR A 255 -3.50 4.58 -11.85
CA THR A 255 -3.58 5.78 -12.68
C THR A 255 -4.79 6.64 -12.33
N SER A 256 -4.63 7.95 -12.20
CA SER A 256 -5.71 8.90 -11.98
C SER A 256 -5.60 10.09 -12.93
N SER A 257 -6.74 10.63 -13.35
CA SER A 257 -6.80 11.85 -14.16
C SER A 257 -6.83 13.08 -13.25
N LEU A 258 -6.08 14.10 -13.62
CA LEU A 258 -6.03 15.42 -12.99
C LEU A 258 -6.57 16.49 -13.96
N PRO A 259 -6.93 17.68 -13.46
CA PRO A 259 -7.41 18.77 -14.31
C PRO A 259 -6.43 19.12 -15.43
N GLY A 260 -6.93 19.63 -16.56
CA GLY A 260 -6.07 20.16 -17.62
C GLY A 260 -5.28 19.13 -18.42
N GLY A 261 -5.71 17.86 -18.42
CA GLY A 261 -5.05 16.76 -19.16
C GLY A 261 -3.82 16.19 -18.46
N TRP A 262 -3.63 16.54 -17.19
CA TRP A 262 -2.62 15.93 -16.34
C TRP A 262 -3.10 14.54 -15.89
N GLN A 263 -2.17 13.63 -15.69
CA GLN A 263 -2.43 12.30 -15.16
C GLN A 263 -1.39 11.98 -14.09
N LEU A 264 -1.79 11.16 -13.11
CA LEU A 264 -1.00 10.67 -12.00
C LEU A 264 -0.89 9.15 -12.11
N GLY A 265 0.33 8.64 -12.19
CA GLY A 265 0.67 7.22 -12.10
C GLY A 265 1.22 6.87 -10.73
N GLN A 266 1.04 5.63 -10.29
CA GLN A 266 1.55 5.11 -9.03
C GLN A 266 2.32 3.81 -9.23
N TYR A 267 3.45 3.72 -8.54
CA TYR A 267 4.29 2.52 -8.39
C TYR A 267 4.50 2.23 -6.91
N TYR A 268 4.51 0.96 -6.52
CA TYR A 268 4.82 0.53 -5.15
C TYR A 268 6.29 0.14 -5.02
N GLY A 269 6.86 0.36 -3.83
CA GLY A 269 8.26 0.02 -3.55
C GLY A 269 9.27 1.03 -4.10
N GLU A 270 10.54 0.66 -4.05
CA GLU A 270 11.67 1.58 -4.25
C GLU A 270 12.37 1.41 -5.61
N ASP A 271 12.06 0.35 -6.34
CA ASP A 271 12.88 -0.06 -7.49
C ASP A 271 12.85 1.00 -8.61
N ILE A 272 11.67 1.55 -8.92
CA ILE A 272 11.54 2.63 -9.93
C ILE A 272 12.26 3.92 -9.53
N GLU A 273 12.42 4.21 -8.24
CA GLU A 273 13.11 5.43 -7.79
C GLU A 273 14.58 5.44 -8.26
N ARG A 274 15.20 4.26 -8.39
CA ARG A 274 16.58 4.14 -8.88
C ARG A 274 16.72 4.54 -10.34
N GLU A 275 15.66 4.39 -11.13
CA GLU A 275 15.62 4.72 -12.56
C GLU A 275 14.83 6.00 -12.88
N ILE A 276 14.33 6.69 -11.85
CA ILE A 276 13.32 7.74 -12.04
C ILE A 276 13.79 8.89 -12.93
N ALA A 277 15.09 9.20 -12.91
CA ALA A 277 15.67 10.22 -13.77
C ALA A 277 15.51 9.87 -15.26
N ASP A 278 15.83 8.63 -15.63
CA ASP A 278 15.72 8.16 -17.01
C ASP A 278 14.25 8.03 -17.41
N VAL A 279 13.39 7.54 -16.50
CA VAL A 279 11.94 7.48 -16.71
C VAL A 279 11.37 8.86 -17.03
N LEU A 280 11.75 9.91 -16.29
CA LEU A 280 11.26 11.27 -16.52
C LEU A 280 11.76 11.84 -17.85
N VAL A 281 13.00 11.54 -18.25
CA VAL A 281 13.55 11.97 -19.56
C VAL A 281 12.77 11.32 -20.70
N ASP A 282 12.58 10.00 -20.63
CA ASP A 282 11.83 9.24 -21.65
C ASP A 282 10.37 9.70 -21.70
N LEU A 283 9.77 9.97 -20.54
CA LEU A 283 8.39 10.43 -20.43
C LEU A 283 8.19 11.82 -21.06
N VAL A 284 9.09 12.77 -20.81
CA VAL A 284 9.05 14.08 -21.47
C VAL A 284 9.29 13.94 -22.98
N ALA A 285 10.19 13.06 -23.40
CA ALA A 285 10.45 12.81 -24.82
C ALA A 285 9.23 12.21 -25.55
N GLU A 286 8.50 11.31 -24.89
CA GLU A 286 7.32 10.65 -25.48
C GLU A 286 6.07 11.55 -25.46
N THR A 287 5.86 12.30 -24.38
CA THR A 287 4.65 13.12 -24.18
C THR A 287 4.80 14.56 -24.66
N GLY A 288 6.03 15.04 -24.82
CA GLY A 288 6.35 16.42 -25.16
C GLY A 288 5.98 17.42 -24.06
N SER A 289 5.68 16.96 -22.85
CA SER A 289 5.26 17.80 -21.73
C SER A 289 6.16 17.55 -20.51
N PRO A 290 6.43 18.57 -19.66
CA PRO A 290 7.17 18.39 -18.42
C PRO A 290 6.60 17.28 -17.54
N ALA A 291 7.48 16.56 -16.85
CA ALA A 291 7.12 15.46 -15.96
C ALA A 291 7.80 15.61 -14.59
N MET A 292 7.15 15.07 -13.55
CA MET A 292 7.64 15.08 -12.18
C MET A 292 7.30 13.77 -11.48
N SER A 293 8.13 13.37 -10.53
CA SER A 293 7.85 12.28 -9.60
C SER A 293 8.09 12.72 -8.16
N GLY A 294 7.32 12.16 -7.26
CA GLY A 294 7.56 12.16 -5.82
C GLY A 294 7.63 10.73 -5.31
N PHE A 295 8.81 10.29 -4.91
CA PHE A 295 8.98 9.04 -4.17
C PHE A 295 8.72 9.31 -2.69
N VAL A 296 7.64 8.73 -2.19
CA VAL A 296 7.28 8.79 -0.77
C VAL A 296 8.03 7.67 -0.07
N TRP A 297 8.78 8.00 0.97
CA TRP A 297 9.55 7.03 1.75
C TRP A 297 8.93 6.88 3.13
N ASP A 298 8.31 5.73 3.38
CA ASP A 298 7.61 5.36 4.61
C ASP A 298 6.60 6.40 5.12
N SER A 299 6.04 7.22 4.21
CA SER A 299 5.23 8.40 4.55
C SER A 299 5.93 9.42 5.45
N GLU A 300 7.25 9.35 5.60
CA GLU A 300 8.07 10.24 6.42
C GLU A 300 8.64 11.41 5.62
N CYS A 301 9.04 11.19 4.37
CA CYS A 301 9.50 12.26 3.47
C CYS A 301 9.11 11.99 2.01
N VAL A 302 9.30 13.00 1.15
CA VAL A 302 9.13 12.83 -0.31
C VAL A 302 10.36 13.31 -1.05
N LEU A 303 10.97 12.42 -1.83
CA LEU A 303 12.05 12.74 -2.75
C LEU A 303 11.42 13.14 -4.09
N VAL A 304 11.59 14.41 -4.47
CA VAL A 304 11.03 14.96 -5.70
C VAL A 304 12.09 14.95 -6.78
N SER A 305 11.77 14.36 -7.92
CA SER A 305 12.55 14.45 -9.16
C SER A 305 11.67 15.07 -10.24
N ALA A 306 12.16 16.04 -10.98
CA ALA A 306 11.39 16.61 -12.09
C ALA A 306 12.28 16.96 -13.27
N TYR A 307 11.70 16.81 -14.46
CA TYR A 307 12.37 17.05 -15.72
C TYR A 307 11.50 17.85 -16.68
N SER A 308 12.13 18.74 -17.41
CA SER A 308 11.61 19.44 -18.56
C SER A 308 12.78 19.86 -19.46
N GLU A 309 12.53 20.15 -20.73
CA GLU A 309 13.60 20.44 -21.69
C GLU A 309 14.38 21.71 -21.33
N GLN A 310 13.71 22.75 -20.81
CA GLN A 310 14.36 24.02 -20.48
C GLN A 310 14.90 24.04 -19.05
N ALA A 311 14.14 23.53 -18.07
CA ALA A 311 14.58 23.54 -16.68
C ALA A 311 15.64 22.46 -16.38
N GLY A 312 15.70 21.40 -17.20
CA GLY A 312 16.55 20.23 -17.00
C GLY A 312 16.09 19.37 -15.82
N LEU A 313 16.86 18.34 -15.50
CA LEU A 313 16.61 17.49 -14.34
C LEU A 313 16.98 18.23 -13.06
N TRP A 314 16.10 18.20 -12.07
CA TRP A 314 16.39 18.68 -10.72
C TRP A 314 15.76 17.76 -9.67
N ARG A 315 16.34 17.78 -8.48
CA ARG A 315 15.92 16.98 -7.34
C ARG A 315 15.78 17.82 -6.09
N ALA A 316 14.76 17.54 -5.28
CA ALA A 316 14.51 18.18 -4.00
C ALA A 316 13.91 17.18 -3.00
N CYS A 317 13.81 17.57 -1.73
CA CYS A 317 13.17 16.77 -0.70
C CYS A 317 12.13 17.61 0.03
N LEU A 318 10.92 17.08 0.16
CA LEU A 318 9.87 17.58 1.04
C LEU A 318 9.97 16.84 2.37
N ASP A 319 9.78 17.57 3.47
CA ASP A 319 10.17 17.13 4.81
C ASP A 319 11.68 16.81 4.89
N ARG A 320 12.48 17.86 4.70
CA ARG A 320 13.95 17.73 4.58
C ARG A 320 14.58 17.15 5.84
N GLU A 321 14.03 17.41 7.03
CA GLU A 321 14.54 16.86 8.28
C GLU A 321 14.36 15.34 8.32
N ALA A 322 13.16 14.84 8.02
CA ALA A 322 12.91 13.41 7.90
C ALA A 322 13.76 12.77 6.80
N GLY A 323 13.86 13.39 5.61
CA GLY A 323 14.71 12.91 4.52
C GLY A 323 16.20 12.83 4.90
N THR A 324 16.69 13.79 5.69
CA THR A 324 18.09 13.78 6.18
C THR A 324 18.34 12.59 7.09
N ARG A 325 17.41 12.33 8.02
CA ARG A 325 17.49 11.19 8.94
C ARG A 325 17.47 9.86 8.18
N MET A 326 16.55 9.71 7.24
CA MET A 326 16.42 8.48 6.42
C MET A 326 17.70 8.19 5.62
N LEU A 327 18.26 9.18 4.92
CA LEU A 327 19.50 8.99 4.15
C LEU A 327 20.72 8.69 5.03
N GLN A 328 20.80 9.29 6.22
CA GLN A 328 21.86 8.99 7.18
C GLN A 328 21.75 7.57 7.72
N GLU A 329 20.54 7.08 7.97
CA GLU A 329 20.28 5.74 8.50
C GLU A 329 20.54 4.65 7.46
N GLU A 330 20.15 4.85 6.20
CA GLU A 330 20.19 3.82 5.15
C GLU A 330 21.49 3.80 4.34
N CYS A 331 22.07 4.97 4.03
CA CYS A 331 23.21 5.05 3.10
C CYS A 331 24.39 5.93 3.53
N ASP A 332 24.35 6.57 4.72
CA ASP A 332 25.39 7.49 5.22
C ASP A 332 25.69 8.65 4.24
N GLU A 333 24.66 9.11 3.51
CA GLU A 333 24.76 10.21 2.54
C GLU A 333 24.15 11.51 3.09
N ASP A 334 24.72 12.65 2.71
CA ASP A 334 24.16 13.97 3.04
C ASP A 334 23.13 14.37 1.97
N ILE A 335 21.91 14.67 2.41
CA ILE A 335 20.83 15.16 1.55
C ILE A 335 21.24 16.40 0.74
N ASN A 336 22.16 17.22 1.26
CA ASN A 336 22.64 18.43 0.61
C ASN A 336 23.53 18.16 -0.62
N ASP A 337 24.09 16.96 -0.74
CA ASP A 337 24.92 16.58 -1.88
C ASP A 337 24.08 16.15 -3.09
N MET A 338 22.84 15.72 -2.85
CA MET A 338 21.96 15.15 -3.88
C MET A 338 20.73 16.00 -4.19
N TYR A 339 20.23 16.76 -3.21
CA TYR A 339 18.95 17.46 -3.30
C TYR A 339 19.12 18.96 -3.06
N LEU A 340 18.48 19.75 -3.93
CA LEU A 340 18.49 21.20 -3.85
C LEU A 340 17.99 21.69 -2.48
N PRO A 341 18.55 22.79 -1.96
CA PRO A 341 17.97 23.52 -0.84
C PRO A 341 16.55 23.99 -1.16
N ALA A 342 15.69 24.11 -0.13
CA ALA A 342 14.27 24.43 -0.27
C ALA A 342 14.00 25.67 -1.15
N ASP A 343 14.73 26.77 -0.92
CA ASP A 343 14.60 28.00 -1.73
C ASP A 343 14.87 27.74 -3.23
N GLN A 344 15.94 27.02 -3.53
CA GLN A 344 16.33 26.72 -4.92
C GLN A 344 15.36 25.73 -5.57
N ALA A 345 14.83 24.78 -4.79
CA ALA A 345 13.81 23.85 -5.24
C ALA A 345 12.51 24.58 -5.60
N ALA A 346 12.07 25.54 -4.76
CA ALA A 346 10.90 26.36 -5.05
C ALA A 346 11.07 27.18 -6.34
N GLU A 347 12.23 27.80 -6.55
CA GLU A 347 12.54 28.53 -7.80
C GLU A 347 12.54 27.61 -9.03
N ARG A 348 13.04 26.36 -8.89
CA ARG A 348 13.02 25.37 -9.97
C ARG A 348 11.61 24.87 -10.27
N ALA A 349 10.80 24.66 -9.25
CA ALA A 349 9.41 24.28 -9.38
C ALA A 349 8.57 25.35 -10.10
N VAL A 350 8.80 26.64 -9.81
CA VAL A 350 8.16 27.74 -10.55
C VAL A 350 8.48 27.67 -12.05
N LYS A 351 9.77 27.57 -12.41
CA LYS A 351 10.19 27.51 -13.82
C LYS A 351 9.64 26.28 -14.53
N TRP A 352 9.66 25.13 -13.86
CA TRP A 352 9.09 23.89 -14.39
C TRP A 352 7.58 24.03 -14.64
N ALA A 353 6.84 24.64 -13.71
CA ALA A 353 5.40 24.87 -13.86
C ALA A 353 5.07 25.84 -15.00
N GLU A 354 5.81 26.95 -15.09
CA GLU A 354 5.68 27.92 -16.19
C GLU A 354 5.94 27.26 -17.56
N GLU A 355 6.97 26.41 -17.66
CA GLU A 355 7.26 25.64 -18.87
C GLU A 355 6.14 24.65 -19.21
N ALA A 356 5.50 24.08 -18.18
CA ALA A 356 4.34 23.21 -18.33
C ALA A 356 3.05 23.95 -18.70
N GLY A 357 3.10 25.29 -18.81
CA GLY A 357 1.95 26.15 -19.11
C GLY A 357 0.98 26.28 -17.94
N LEU A 358 1.47 26.13 -16.71
CA LEU A 358 0.71 26.29 -15.48
C LEU A 358 0.89 27.70 -14.90
N GLU A 359 0.02 28.07 -13.97
CA GLU A 359 0.11 29.32 -13.19
C GLU A 359 0.48 28.97 -11.74
N PRO A 360 1.77 28.80 -11.40
CA PRO A 360 2.19 28.42 -10.06
C PRO A 360 1.98 29.55 -9.05
N ILE A 361 1.70 29.17 -7.80
CA ILE A 361 1.65 30.10 -6.67
C ILE A 361 3.02 30.05 -5.98
N ALA A 362 3.91 30.99 -6.34
CA ALA A 362 5.30 30.97 -5.89
C ALA A 362 5.47 30.93 -4.35
N GLN A 363 4.59 31.62 -3.62
CA GLN A 363 4.62 31.59 -2.14
C GLN A 363 4.23 30.21 -1.60
N ASP A 364 3.19 29.58 -2.14
CA ASP A 364 2.78 28.24 -1.73
C ASP A 364 3.89 27.21 -2.06
N LEU A 365 4.58 27.35 -3.19
CA LEU A 365 5.73 26.49 -3.52
C LEU A 365 6.84 26.65 -2.49
N HIS A 366 7.21 27.89 -2.15
CA HIS A 366 8.17 28.17 -1.10
C HIS A 366 7.74 27.54 0.23
N ASP A 367 6.48 27.70 0.61
CA ASP A 367 5.95 27.18 1.88
C ASP A 367 5.94 25.65 1.91
N VAL A 368 5.63 24.98 0.79
CA VAL A 368 5.65 23.51 0.67
C VAL A 368 7.07 22.95 0.81
N PHE A 369 8.08 23.57 0.18
CA PHE A 369 9.47 23.10 0.31
C PHE A 369 10.07 23.37 1.70
N HIS A 370 9.49 24.27 2.50
CA HIS A 370 9.89 24.54 3.88
C HIS A 370 9.02 23.83 4.92
N ALA A 371 7.96 23.15 4.48
CA ALA A 371 7.04 22.49 5.39
C ALA A 371 7.69 21.25 6.02
N ASP A 372 7.36 21.07 7.29
CA ASP A 372 7.53 19.86 8.09
C ASP A 372 6.12 19.45 8.50
N LYS A 373 5.67 18.26 8.08
CA LYS A 373 4.31 17.78 8.41
C LYS A 373 4.31 16.83 9.60
N GLY A 374 5.48 16.46 10.10
CA GLY A 374 5.65 15.41 11.09
C GLY A 374 5.39 14.00 10.54
N GLU A 375 5.68 13.02 11.39
CA GLU A 375 5.67 11.59 11.09
C GLU A 375 4.36 11.12 10.41
N GLY A 376 4.53 10.29 9.37
CA GLY A 376 3.45 9.62 8.65
C GLY A 376 2.53 10.50 7.78
N GLN A 377 2.94 11.72 7.40
CA GLN A 377 2.11 12.64 6.61
C GLN A 377 2.77 13.23 5.37
N ALA A 378 3.94 12.72 4.97
CA ALA A 378 4.70 13.30 3.87
C ALA A 378 4.03 13.13 2.49
N ASP A 379 3.21 12.08 2.30
CA ASP A 379 2.40 11.90 1.08
C ASP A 379 1.54 13.13 0.76
N LYS A 380 1.03 13.83 1.80
CA LYS A 380 0.27 15.06 1.63
C LYS A 380 1.10 16.21 1.07
N LEU A 381 2.41 16.26 1.34
CA LEU A 381 3.31 17.29 0.81
C LEU A 381 3.44 17.20 -0.70
N PHE A 382 3.44 16.00 -1.27
CA PHE A 382 3.45 15.85 -2.72
C PHE A 382 2.18 16.42 -3.35
N PHE A 383 1.01 16.19 -2.75
CA PHE A 383 -0.23 16.79 -3.25
C PHE A 383 -0.28 18.30 -3.03
N ASP A 384 0.15 18.80 -1.87
CA ASP A 384 0.31 20.24 -1.63
C ASP A 384 1.22 20.88 -2.70
N LEU A 385 2.31 20.20 -3.11
CA LEU A 385 3.16 20.62 -4.21
C LEU A 385 2.37 20.70 -5.53
N THR A 386 1.55 19.70 -5.88
CA THR A 386 0.74 19.75 -7.12
C THR A 386 -0.29 20.88 -7.13
N PHE A 387 -0.85 21.26 -5.98
CA PHE A 387 -1.69 22.46 -5.87
C PHE A 387 -0.88 23.73 -6.09
N ALA A 388 0.28 23.83 -5.43
CA ALA A 388 1.15 25.00 -5.54
C ALA A 388 1.71 25.20 -6.96
N LEU A 389 1.91 24.11 -7.71
CA LEU A 389 2.29 24.13 -9.13
C LEU A 389 1.16 24.62 -10.05
N GLY A 390 -0.08 24.63 -9.59
CA GLY A 390 -1.26 25.01 -10.39
C GLY A 390 -1.86 23.88 -11.22
N ILE A 391 -1.51 22.61 -10.95
CA ILE A 391 -2.11 21.44 -11.61
C ILE A 391 -3.53 21.21 -11.10
N GLN A 392 -3.73 21.43 -9.79
CA GLN A 392 -4.99 21.23 -9.10
C GLN A 392 -5.46 22.53 -8.46
N THR A 393 -6.77 22.67 -8.27
CA THR A 393 -7.38 23.82 -7.59
C THR A 393 -7.87 23.43 -6.19
N ARG A 394 -7.45 24.15 -5.14
CA ARG A 394 -8.04 24.01 -3.80
C ARG A 394 -9.49 24.49 -3.85
N HIS A 395 -10.46 23.62 -3.57
CA HIS A 395 -11.88 23.98 -3.47
C HIS A 395 -12.26 24.41 -2.05
#